data_AF-A0A9Q0GF63-F1
#
_entry.id   AF-A0A9Q0GF63-F1
#
_cell.length_a   1.000
_cell.length_b   1.000
_cell.length_c   1.000
_cell.angle_alpha   90.00
_cell.angle_beta   90.00
_cell.angle_gamma   90.00
#
_symmetry.space_group_name_H-M   'P 1'
#
loop_
_entity.id
_entity.type
_entity.pdbx_description
1 polymer ?
#
loop_
_entity_poly.entity_id
_entity_poly.type
_entity_poly.pdbx_seq_one_letter_code
_entity_poly.pdbx_strand_id
1 'polypeptide(L)'
;MTLNRAAKMNTRLEWLENGGLKSITGPVQAIRYDESRDRKIWFNVIGAAARTEEGKDPLLVITFGDDGEPLPVDILHDCVKILEEESVAIPWRRGDFMLVDNLAVTHARRSCNPPCRVLASLCK
;
A
#
# COMPACT_ATOMS: atom_id res chain seq x y z
N MET A 1 17.54 -6.38 -7.26
CA MET A 1 16.89 -7.58 -6.68
C MET A 1 17.25 -8.76 -7.57
N THR A 2 17.80 -9.86 -7.04
CA THR A 2 18.18 -11.05 -7.85
C THR A 2 16.99 -12.00 -7.99
N LEU A 3 16.93 -12.81 -9.06
CA LEU A 3 15.85 -13.78 -9.32
C LEU A 3 15.59 -14.70 -8.11
N ASN A 4 16.66 -15.19 -7.47
CA ASN A 4 16.57 -16.03 -6.27
C ASN A 4 15.95 -15.32 -5.06
N ARG A 5 16.08 -13.99 -4.96
CA ARG A 5 15.47 -13.19 -3.89
C ARG A 5 14.00 -12.89 -4.18
N ALA A 6 13.62 -12.77 -5.46
CA ALA A 6 12.23 -12.62 -5.88
C ALA A 6 11.41 -13.89 -5.61
N ALA A 7 11.92 -15.05 -5.98
CA ALA A 7 11.27 -16.33 -5.72
C ALA A 7 11.01 -16.56 -4.21
N LYS A 8 11.97 -16.19 -3.35
CA LYS A 8 11.82 -16.27 -1.89
C LYS A 8 10.72 -15.36 -1.31
N MET A 9 10.28 -14.35 -2.04
CA MET A 9 9.24 -13.40 -1.63
C MET A 9 7.90 -13.65 -2.34
N ASN A 10 7.73 -14.82 -2.96
CA ASN A 10 6.57 -15.14 -3.79
C ASN A 10 6.35 -14.11 -4.91
N THR A 11 7.44 -13.69 -5.54
CA THR A 11 7.46 -12.70 -6.61
C THR A 11 8.05 -13.31 -7.87
N ARG A 12 7.27 -13.27 -8.96
CA ARG A 12 7.70 -13.60 -10.32
C ARG A 12 8.16 -12.33 -11.04
N LEU A 13 9.23 -12.46 -11.82
CA LEU A 13 9.79 -11.38 -12.62
C LEU A 13 9.68 -11.74 -14.10
N GLU A 14 9.21 -10.81 -14.92
CA GLU A 14 9.08 -10.96 -16.37
C GLU A 14 9.78 -9.78 -17.07
N TRP A 15 10.76 -10.08 -17.90
CA TRP A 15 11.39 -9.07 -18.75
C TRP A 15 10.47 -8.74 -19.91
N LEU A 16 10.27 -7.44 -20.17
CA LEU A 16 9.49 -6.92 -21.26
C LEU A 16 10.39 -6.66 -22.48
N GLU A 17 9.81 -6.71 -23.68
CA GLU A 17 10.54 -6.49 -24.94
C GLU A 17 11.23 -5.13 -25.01
N ASN A 18 10.69 -4.12 -24.33
CA ASN A 18 11.28 -2.78 -24.25
C ASN A 18 12.43 -2.66 -23.24
N GLY A 19 12.90 -3.78 -22.67
CA GLY A 19 13.93 -3.82 -21.63
C GLY A 19 13.42 -3.48 -20.22
N GLY A 20 12.12 -3.25 -20.05
CA GLY A 20 11.48 -3.07 -18.75
C GLY A 20 11.36 -4.38 -17.97
N LEU A 21 11.08 -4.28 -16.66
CA LEU A 21 10.86 -5.42 -15.78
C LEU A 21 9.48 -5.34 -15.15
N LYS A 22 8.64 -6.35 -15.38
CA LYS A 22 7.37 -6.55 -14.69
C LYS A 22 7.57 -7.45 -13.48
N SER A 23 7.04 -7.04 -12.34
CA SER A 23 7.07 -7.81 -11.09
C SER A 23 5.65 -8.17 -10.70
N ILE A 24 5.40 -9.46 -10.47
CA ILE A 24 4.10 -10.00 -10.08
C ILE A 24 4.28 -10.69 -8.73
N THR A 25 3.61 -10.18 -7.70
CA THR A 25 3.70 -10.71 -6.33
C THR A 25 2.33 -11.21 -5.90
N GLY A 26 2.23 -12.46 -5.48
CA GLY A 26 0.97 -13.02 -5.02
C GLY A 26 0.85 -14.53 -5.17
N PRO A 27 -0.20 -15.13 -4.59
CA PRO A 27 -1.21 -14.47 -3.76
C PRO A 27 -0.65 -14.02 -2.40
N VAL A 28 -1.20 -12.96 -1.84
CA VAL A 28 -0.88 -12.45 -0.49
C VAL A 28 -2.14 -12.24 0.32
N GLN A 29 -2.06 -12.43 1.64
CA GLN A 29 -3.20 -12.17 2.53
C GLN A 29 -3.48 -10.67 2.60
N ALA A 30 -4.70 -10.27 2.23
CA ALA A 30 -5.17 -8.89 2.33
C ALA A 30 -5.51 -8.49 3.77
N ILE A 31 -5.96 -9.43 4.59
CA ILE A 31 -6.29 -9.25 6.00
C ILE A 31 -5.33 -10.08 6.83
N ARG A 32 -4.65 -9.43 7.79
CA ARG A 32 -3.77 -10.11 8.75
C ARG A 32 -4.40 -10.12 10.14
N TYR A 33 -3.80 -10.86 11.06
CA TYR A 33 -4.18 -10.86 12.46
C TYR A 33 -3.09 -10.21 13.30
N ASP A 34 -3.46 -9.27 14.17
CA ASP A 34 -2.60 -8.69 15.19
C ASP A 34 -2.85 -9.41 16.51
N GLU A 35 -1.96 -10.35 16.87
CA GLU A 35 -2.06 -11.12 18.11
C GLU A 35 -1.96 -10.25 19.36
N SER A 36 -1.24 -9.12 19.30
CA SER A 36 -1.06 -8.24 20.46
C SER A 36 -2.34 -7.52 20.89
N ARG A 37 -3.30 -7.41 19.96
CA ARG A 37 -4.59 -6.71 20.15
C ARG A 37 -5.80 -7.59 19.86
N ASP A 38 -5.57 -8.88 19.60
CA ASP A 38 -6.58 -9.89 19.31
C ASP A 38 -7.60 -9.43 18.24
N ARG A 39 -7.10 -8.94 17.10
CA ARG A 39 -7.97 -8.40 16.04
C ARG A 39 -7.43 -8.56 14.64
N LYS A 40 -8.34 -8.57 13.66
CA LYS A 40 -7.99 -8.47 12.23
C LYS A 40 -7.55 -7.06 11.88
N ILE A 41 -6.60 -6.94 10.96
CA ILE A 41 -6.05 -5.66 10.47
C ILE A 41 -6.00 -5.62 8.94
N TRP A 42 -6.28 -4.43 8.40
CA TRP A 42 -6.21 -4.13 6.96
C TRP A 42 -4.75 -3.83 6.57
N PHE A 43 -3.92 -4.86 6.50
CA PHE A 43 -2.48 -4.74 6.22
C PHE A 43 -2.17 -5.12 4.77
N ASN A 44 -2.55 -4.23 3.85
CA ASN A 44 -2.36 -4.39 2.41
C ASN A 44 -2.18 -3.03 1.72
N VAL A 45 -1.98 -3.05 0.39
CA VAL A 45 -1.74 -1.85 -0.43
C VAL A 45 -2.93 -1.47 -1.32
N ILE A 46 -4.10 -2.08 -1.12
CA ILE A 46 -5.30 -1.87 -1.96
C ILE A 46 -5.69 -0.39 -1.99
N GLY A 47 -5.77 0.26 -0.82
CA GLY A 47 -6.15 1.67 -0.74
C GLY A 47 -5.15 2.63 -1.38
N ALA A 48 -3.87 2.23 -1.51
CA ALA A 48 -2.87 3.03 -2.20
C ALA A 48 -2.98 2.86 -3.73
N ALA A 49 -3.20 1.64 -4.21
CA ALA A 49 -3.40 1.36 -5.63
C ALA A 49 -4.71 1.94 -6.16
N ALA A 50 -5.78 1.93 -5.36
CA ALA A 50 -7.07 2.53 -5.71
C ALA A 50 -6.99 4.05 -5.95
N ARG A 51 -5.95 4.73 -5.45
CA ARG A 51 -5.76 6.18 -5.60
C ARG A 51 -4.95 6.57 -6.83
N THR A 52 -4.36 5.61 -7.54
CA THR A 52 -3.60 5.89 -8.76
C THR A 52 -4.55 6.09 -9.95
N GLU A 53 -5.30 7.19 -9.94
CA GLU A 53 -6.16 7.61 -11.05
C GLU A 53 -5.62 8.90 -11.66
N GLU A 54 -4.53 8.80 -12.44
CA GLU A 54 -4.25 9.72 -13.54
C GLU A 54 -3.52 8.95 -14.65
N GLY A 55 -4.27 8.49 -15.66
CA GLY A 55 -3.73 8.14 -16.99
C GLY A 55 -2.97 6.83 -17.14
N LYS A 56 -2.98 5.93 -16.15
CA LYS A 56 -2.47 4.55 -16.29
C LYS A 56 -3.58 3.58 -15.89
N ASP A 57 -3.84 2.62 -16.77
CA ASP A 57 -4.89 1.61 -16.64
C ASP A 57 -4.97 1.04 -15.19
N PRO A 58 -6.02 1.39 -14.41
CA PRO A 58 -6.15 1.01 -13.00
C PRO A 58 -6.18 -0.51 -12.79
N LEU A 59 -6.52 -1.25 -13.85
CA LEU A 59 -6.79 -2.69 -13.85
C LEU A 59 -5.54 -3.57 -13.81
N LEU A 60 -4.33 -2.99 -13.89
CA LEU A 60 -3.07 -3.74 -14.03
C LEU A 60 -2.24 -3.88 -12.74
N VAL A 61 -2.62 -3.21 -11.64
CA VAL A 61 -1.76 -3.14 -10.45
C VAL A 61 -2.13 -4.17 -9.37
N ILE A 62 -3.43 -4.47 -9.18
CA ILE A 62 -3.89 -5.43 -8.16
C ILE A 62 -5.13 -6.18 -8.67
N THR A 63 -5.11 -7.50 -8.51
CA THR A 63 -6.22 -8.41 -8.79
C THR A 63 -6.46 -9.34 -7.59
N PHE A 64 -7.56 -10.09 -7.61
CA PHE A 64 -7.76 -11.20 -6.68
C PHE A 64 -6.68 -12.28 -6.87
N GLY A 65 -6.31 -12.94 -5.77
CA GLY A 65 -5.16 -13.85 -5.76
C GLY A 65 -5.47 -15.29 -6.19
N ASP A 66 -6.74 -15.65 -6.24
CA ASP A 66 -7.25 -16.99 -6.57
C ASP A 66 -7.49 -17.17 -8.07
N ASP A 67 -8.22 -16.24 -8.70
CA ASP A 67 -8.57 -16.29 -10.12
C ASP A 67 -7.86 -15.22 -10.97
N GLY A 68 -7.26 -14.20 -10.33
CA GLY A 68 -6.66 -13.08 -11.03
C GLY A 68 -7.67 -12.06 -11.55
N GLU A 69 -8.94 -12.15 -11.15
CA GLU A 69 -9.97 -11.22 -11.58
C GLU A 69 -9.73 -9.82 -11.00
N PRO A 70 -10.09 -8.75 -11.73
CA PRO A 70 -9.99 -7.39 -11.24
C PRO A 70 -10.83 -7.18 -9.98
N LEU A 71 -10.33 -6.34 -9.08
CA LEU A 71 -11.13 -5.85 -7.95
C LEU A 71 -12.25 -4.91 -8.47
N PRO A 72 -13.50 -5.02 -7.97
CA PRO A 72 -14.58 -4.13 -8.39
C PRO A 72 -14.27 -2.67 -8.05
N VAL A 73 -14.39 -1.78 -9.04
CA VAL A 73 -13.96 -0.38 -8.95
C VAL A 73 -14.78 0.41 -7.93
N ASP A 74 -16.08 0.16 -7.85
CA ASP A 74 -16.98 0.73 -6.84
C ASP A 74 -16.53 0.40 -5.41
N ILE A 75 -16.14 -0.86 -5.15
CA ILE A 75 -15.60 -1.28 -3.86
C ILE A 75 -14.26 -0.59 -3.56
N LEU A 76 -13.39 -0.43 -4.55
CA LEU A 76 -12.13 0.31 -4.38
C LEU A 76 -12.38 1.77 -3.98
N HIS A 77 -13.36 2.44 -4.59
CA HIS A 77 -13.76 3.79 -4.21
C HIS A 77 -14.30 3.85 -2.78
N ASP A 78 -15.13 2.88 -2.38
CA ASP A 78 -15.63 2.79 -1.00
C ASP A 78 -14.49 2.58 0.01
N CYS A 79 -13.51 1.73 -0.31
CA CYS A 79 -12.31 1.58 0.52
C CYS A 79 -11.55 2.90 0.68
N VAL A 80 -11.36 3.65 -0.41
CA VAL A 80 -10.69 4.97 -0.39
C VAL A 80 -11.48 5.97 0.46
N LYS A 81 -12.81 5.97 0.34
CA LYS A 81 -13.71 6.82 1.12
C LYS A 81 -13.61 6.52 2.61
N ILE A 82 -13.67 5.25 3.02
CA ILE A 82 -13.52 4.84 4.43
C ILE A 82 -12.15 5.30 4.96
N LEU A 83 -11.07 5.12 4.17
CA LEU A 83 -9.73 5.57 4.57
C LEU A 83 -9.64 7.09 4.75
N GLU A 84 -10.36 7.89 3.96
CA GLU A 84 -10.43 9.35 4.17
C GLU A 84 -11.25 9.71 5.40
N GLU A 85 -12.43 9.12 5.57
CA GLU A 85 -13.36 9.41 6.67
C GLU A 85 -12.76 9.08 8.04
N GLU A 86 -12.04 7.95 8.14
CA GLU A 86 -11.39 7.51 9.37
C GLU A 86 -9.99 8.13 9.57
N SER A 87 -9.52 8.96 8.63
CA SER A 87 -8.19 9.57 8.73
C SER A 87 -8.14 10.73 9.71
N VAL A 88 -7.07 10.79 10.51
CA VAL A 88 -6.78 11.93 11.39
C VAL A 88 -5.57 12.69 10.84
N ALA A 89 -5.83 13.86 10.27
CA ALA A 89 -4.79 14.74 9.71
C ALA A 89 -4.29 15.76 10.73
N ILE A 90 -3.22 15.41 11.46
CA ILE A 90 -2.61 16.29 12.46
C ILE A 90 -1.66 17.29 11.76
N PRO A 91 -1.84 18.61 11.93
CA PRO A 91 -0.95 19.60 11.34
C PRO A 91 0.41 19.61 12.04
N TRP A 92 1.46 19.25 11.30
CA TRP A 92 2.82 19.21 11.80
C TRP A 92 3.33 20.58 12.26
N ARG A 93 4.03 20.59 13.40
CA ARG A 93 4.84 21.71 13.88
C ARG A 93 6.29 21.28 14.03
N ARG A 94 7.19 22.25 13.93
CA ARG A 94 8.62 22.00 14.11
C ARG A 94 8.87 21.49 15.53
N GLY A 95 9.53 20.34 15.64
CA GLY A 95 9.83 19.69 16.92
C GLY A 95 8.86 18.57 17.29
N ASP A 96 7.73 18.45 16.60
CA ASP A 96 6.83 17.32 16.79
C ASP A 96 7.52 16.01 16.40
N PHE A 97 7.22 14.96 17.16
CA PHE A 97 7.50 13.59 16.80
C PHE A 97 6.21 12.78 16.89
N MET A 98 6.03 11.84 15.97
CA MET A 98 4.90 10.93 15.95
C MET A 98 5.43 9.51 16.00
N LEU A 99 4.90 8.72 16.94
CA LEU A 99 5.13 7.29 16.99
C LEU A 99 3.91 6.61 16.37
N VAL A 100 4.16 5.73 15.40
CA VAL A 100 3.12 5.01 14.67
C VAL A 100 3.35 3.52 14.85
N ASP A 101 2.32 2.81 15.33
CA ASP A 101 2.32 1.35 15.27
C ASP A 101 1.92 0.92 13.85
N ASN A 102 2.89 0.37 13.11
CA ASN A 102 2.72 0.01 11.71
C ASN A 102 1.71 -1.14 11.50
N LEU A 103 1.43 -1.98 12.51
CA LEU A 103 0.40 -3.03 12.41
C LEU A 103 -1.01 -2.46 12.55
N ALA A 104 -1.16 -1.34 13.25
CA ALA A 104 -2.46 -0.75 13.58
C ALA A 104 -2.84 0.45 12.70
N VAL A 105 -1.88 1.11 12.05
CA VAL A 105 -2.09 2.40 11.39
C VAL A 105 -1.56 2.40 9.97
N THR A 106 -2.41 2.76 9.02
CA THR A 106 -2.00 3.18 7.67
C THR A 106 -1.74 4.68 7.67
N HIS A 107 -0.67 5.12 7.00
CA HIS A 107 -0.31 6.53 6.89
C HIS A 107 -0.27 6.97 5.43
N ALA A 108 -0.57 8.25 5.20
CA ALA A 108 -0.53 8.91 3.90
C ALA A 108 0.00 10.34 4.07
N ARG A 109 0.06 11.08 2.95
CA ARG A 109 0.57 12.46 2.95
C ARG A 109 -0.35 13.36 2.11
N ARG A 110 -0.71 14.52 2.66
CA ARG A 110 -1.32 15.61 1.90
C ARG A 110 -0.26 16.39 1.11
N SER A 111 -0.67 17.04 0.02
CA SER A 111 0.19 18.00 -0.67
C SER A 111 0.67 19.10 0.29
N CYS A 112 1.92 19.55 0.13
CA CYS A 112 2.52 20.57 0.97
C CYS A 112 3.35 21.52 0.11
N ASN A 113 3.28 22.82 0.40
CA ASN A 113 4.13 23.81 -0.25
C ASN A 113 5.54 23.76 0.35
N PRO A 114 6.61 23.76 -0.46
CA PRO A 114 7.97 23.77 0.05
C PRO A 114 8.30 25.13 0.73
N PRO A 115 9.20 25.14 1.75
CA PRO A 115 9.90 23.99 2.30
C PRO A 115 9.03 23.16 3.26
N CYS A 116 8.96 21.84 3.03
CA CYS A 116 8.31 20.89 3.93
C CYS A 116 9.22 19.66 4.09
N ARG A 117 9.70 19.41 5.31
CA ARG A 117 10.65 18.34 5.61
C ARG A 117 10.23 17.56 6.85
N VAL A 118 10.05 16.26 6.68
CA VAL A 118 9.78 15.29 7.75
C VAL A 118 10.87 14.22 7.68
N LEU A 119 11.38 13.79 8.84
CA LEU A 119 12.35 12.69 8.96
C LEU A 119 11.63 11.47 9.54
N ALA A 120 12.12 10.27 9.21
CA ALA A 120 11.53 9.02 9.68
C ALA A 120 12.62 8.04 10.18
N SER A 121 12.22 7.16 11.09
CA SER A 121 12.99 6.01 11.54
C SER A 121 12.08 4.78 11.54
N LEU A 122 12.65 3.61 11.29
CA LEU A 122 11.92 2.34 11.20
C LEU A 122 12.36 1.43 12.34
N CYS A 123 11.37 0.82 13.01
CA CYS A 123 11.61 -0.20 14.02
C CYS A 123 11.66 -1.59 13.38
N LYS A 124 12.35 -2.52 14.05
CA LYS A 124 12.47 -3.92 13.64
C LYS A 124 11.18 -4.69 13.86
#